data_AF-A0A955D1V2-F1
#
_entry.id   AF-A0A955D1V2-F1
#
_cell.length_a   1.000
_cell.length_b   1.000
_cell.length_c   1.000
_cell.angle_alpha   90.00
_cell.angle_beta   90.00
_cell.angle_gamma   90.00
#
_symmetry.space_group_name_H-M   'P 1'
#
loop_
_entity.id
_entity.type
_entity.pdbx_description
1 polymer ?
#
loop_
_entity_poly.entity_id
_entity_poly.type
_entity_poly.pdbx_seq_one_letter_code
_entity_poly.pdbx_strand_id
1 'polypeptide(L)'
;MSIDPLRTYRRRVTTTWIVGLPLLGVAAWWTLRTPRVVVAPPPAPAALEVDTLPSTSADQSPVASPAAMADAFVLKTWSPARDAEPVAARPTTPPRPVAPRIVASRLELLGIVQEGSTWKAAIYDPELDRVFVVGDGEQVGSRRVRRVTDSLVELTAGAGIERLEIRKTDDESAGAGT
;
A
#
# COMPACT_ATOMS: atom_id res chain seq x y z
N MET A 1 -61.71 -12.56 27.24
CA MET A 1 -60.96 -11.62 26.38
C MET A 1 -59.92 -12.42 25.62
N SER A 2 -60.19 -12.76 24.35
CA SER A 2 -59.26 -13.51 23.51
C SER A 2 -58.39 -12.51 22.74
N ILE A 3 -57.07 -12.59 22.92
CA ILE A 3 -56.12 -11.71 22.24
C ILE A 3 -55.89 -12.26 20.85
N ASP A 4 -56.26 -11.49 19.83
CA ASP A 4 -56.17 -11.88 18.42
C ASP A 4 -54.71 -11.79 17.91
N PRO A 5 -54.04 -12.93 17.65
CA PRO A 5 -52.60 -12.98 17.37
C PRO A 5 -52.20 -12.38 16.01
N LEU A 6 -53.17 -12.22 15.10
CA LEU A 6 -52.92 -11.69 13.75
C LEU A 6 -52.64 -10.17 13.76
N ARG A 7 -53.20 -9.44 14.75
CA ARG A 7 -52.95 -8.00 14.90
C ARG A 7 -51.54 -7.69 15.40
N THR A 8 -50.98 -8.54 16.26
CA THR A 8 -49.62 -8.38 16.78
C THR A 8 -48.56 -8.65 15.71
N TYR A 9 -48.82 -9.59 14.79
CA TYR A 9 -47.89 -9.89 13.70
C TYR A 9 -47.79 -8.75 12.68
N ARG A 10 -48.93 -8.19 12.23
CA ARG A 10 -48.95 -7.07 11.27
C ARG A 10 -48.23 -5.82 11.79
N ARG A 11 -48.31 -5.54 13.08
CA ARG A 11 -47.71 -4.34 13.69
C ARG A 11 -46.18 -4.42 13.80
N ARG A 12 -45.62 -5.63 13.93
CA ARG A 12 -44.16 -5.82 13.99
C ARG A 12 -43.50 -5.71 12.62
N VAL A 13 -44.18 -6.14 11.55
CA VAL A 13 -43.64 -6.06 10.19
C VAL A 13 -43.47 -4.60 9.76
N THR A 14 -44.42 -3.71 10.04
CA THR A 14 -44.33 -2.30 9.63
C THR A 14 -43.20 -1.54 10.32
N THR A 15 -42.88 -1.86 11.58
CA THR A 15 -41.79 -1.20 12.30
C THR A 15 -40.42 -1.52 11.69
N THR A 16 -40.20 -2.75 11.22
CA THR A 16 -38.92 -3.16 10.62
C THR A 16 -38.65 -2.42 9.30
N TRP A 17 -39.70 -2.17 8.50
CA TRP A 17 -39.56 -1.45 7.22
C TRP A 17 -39.23 0.04 7.39
N ILE A 18 -39.76 0.70 8.44
CA ILE A 18 -39.55 2.13 8.67
C ILE A 18 -38.10 2.43 9.08
N VAL A 19 -37.42 1.52 9.79
CA VAL A 19 -36.03 1.72 10.25
C VAL A 19 -34.99 1.22 9.22
N GLY A 20 -35.30 0.15 8.47
CA GLY A 20 -34.35 -0.43 7.51
C GLY A 20 -34.10 0.45 6.27
N LEU A 21 -35.13 1.10 5.74
CA LEU A 21 -35.04 1.94 4.53
C LEU A 21 -34.14 3.18 4.66
N PRO A 22 -34.18 3.99 5.74
CA PRO A 22 -33.32 5.16 5.85
C PRO A 22 -31.83 4.79 5.99
N LEU A 23 -31.49 3.69 6.64
CA LEU A 23 -30.08 3.23 6.76
C LEU A 23 -29.47 2.86 5.40
N LEU A 24 -30.24 2.20 4.53
CA LEU A 24 -29.81 1.91 3.15
C LEU A 24 -29.64 3.20 2.33
N GLY A 25 -30.53 4.18 2.52
CA GLY A 25 -30.44 5.48 1.84
C GLY A 25 -29.16 6.25 2.21
N VAL A 26 -28.77 6.26 3.49
CA VAL A 26 -27.54 6.94 3.94
C VAL A 26 -26.28 6.26 3.39
N ALA A 27 -26.24 4.92 3.37
CA ALA A 27 -25.12 4.18 2.79
C ALA A 27 -24.98 4.44 1.27
N ALA A 28 -26.11 4.45 0.54
CA ALA A 28 -26.12 4.78 -0.88
C ALA A 28 -25.73 6.25 -1.16
N TRP A 29 -26.11 7.19 -0.28
CA TRP A 29 -25.67 8.58 -0.42
C TRP A 29 -24.15 8.72 -0.33
N TRP A 30 -23.50 7.96 0.55
CA TRP A 30 -22.05 8.00 0.72
C TRP A 30 -21.28 7.50 -0.51
N THR A 31 -21.82 6.55 -1.29
CA THR A 31 -21.12 6.07 -2.51
C THR A 31 -21.21 7.03 -3.69
N LEU A 32 -22.20 7.93 -3.71
CA LEU A 32 -22.32 8.95 -4.76
C LEU A 32 -21.39 10.15 -4.55
N ARG A 33 -20.76 10.31 -3.37
CA ARG A 33 -19.68 11.28 -3.16
C ARG A 33 -18.33 10.70 -3.58
N THR A 34 -18.16 10.43 -4.87
CA THR A 34 -16.82 10.22 -5.40
C THR A 34 -16.05 11.55 -5.29
N PRO A 35 -14.85 11.58 -4.69
CA PRO A 35 -14.03 12.79 -4.66
C PRO A 35 -13.72 13.16 -6.11
N ARG A 36 -14.10 14.37 -6.52
CA ARG A 36 -13.65 14.93 -7.80
C ARG A 36 -12.14 15.05 -7.71
N VAL A 37 -11.43 14.16 -8.39
CA VAL A 37 -10.01 14.35 -8.67
C VAL A 37 -9.92 15.61 -9.51
N VAL A 38 -9.59 16.73 -8.87
CA VAL A 38 -9.22 17.96 -9.57
C VAL A 38 -7.86 17.66 -10.17
N VAL A 39 -7.86 17.17 -11.41
CA VAL A 39 -6.64 17.13 -12.22
C VAL A 39 -6.23 18.58 -12.38
N ALA A 40 -5.21 19.00 -11.62
CA ALA A 40 -4.60 20.29 -11.81
C ALA A 40 -4.17 20.38 -13.30
N PRO A 41 -4.60 21.41 -14.04
CA PRO A 41 -4.11 21.59 -15.39
C PRO A 41 -2.58 21.69 -15.31
N PRO A 42 -1.84 21.04 -16.21
CA PRO A 42 -0.39 21.14 -16.24
C PRO A 42 -0.04 22.63 -16.25
N PRO A 43 0.94 23.09 -15.43
CA PRO A 43 1.38 24.47 -15.49
C PRO A 43 1.71 24.76 -16.95
N ALA A 44 1.04 25.77 -17.51
CA ALA A 44 1.36 26.25 -18.85
C ALA A 44 2.87 26.43 -18.89
N PRO A 45 3.58 25.86 -19.88
CA PRO A 45 5.00 26.13 -20.01
C PRO A 45 5.11 27.65 -20.09
N ALA A 46 5.73 28.25 -19.07
CA ALA A 46 6.14 29.63 -19.15
C ALA A 46 6.91 29.72 -20.46
N ALA A 47 6.39 30.53 -21.38
CA ALA A 47 7.09 30.88 -22.58
C ALA A 47 8.40 31.50 -22.12
N LEU A 48 9.45 30.67 -22.09
CA LEU A 48 10.82 31.15 -22.09
C LEU A 48 10.90 31.97 -23.37
N GLU A 49 10.96 33.29 -23.19
CA GLU A 49 11.47 34.21 -24.19
C GLU A 49 12.86 33.69 -24.57
N VAL A 50 12.90 32.88 -25.64
CA VAL A 50 14.13 32.40 -26.25
C VAL A 50 14.71 33.61 -26.95
N ASP A 51 15.55 34.33 -26.21
CA ASP A 51 16.44 35.32 -26.78
C ASP A 51 17.38 34.56 -27.73
N THR A 52 17.20 34.82 -29.02
CA THR A 52 18.00 34.28 -30.11
C THR A 52 19.46 34.68 -29.95
N LEU A 53 20.29 33.77 -29.41
CA LEU A 53 21.74 33.82 -29.56
C LEU A 53 22.17 32.96 -30.76
N PRO A 54 23.15 33.42 -31.56
CA PRO A 54 23.56 32.74 -32.78
C PRO A 54 24.25 31.41 -32.49
N SER A 55 23.84 30.41 -33.26
CA SER A 55 24.42 29.08 -33.38
C SER A 55 25.95 29.08 -33.37
N THR A 56 26.54 28.52 -32.30
CA THR A 56 27.92 28.02 -32.33
C THR A 56 27.84 26.50 -32.42
N SER A 57 28.30 25.97 -33.56
CA SER A 57 28.54 24.55 -33.77
C SER A 57 29.75 24.11 -32.92
N ALA A 58 29.52 23.13 -32.06
CA ALA A 58 30.50 22.17 -31.54
C ALA A 58 29.66 20.99 -31.03
N ASP A 59 29.38 19.98 -31.85
CA ASP A 59 30.27 18.83 -32.07
C ASP A 59 30.89 18.33 -30.76
N GLN A 60 30.19 17.42 -30.10
CA GLN A 60 30.74 16.31 -29.31
C GLN A 60 29.61 15.44 -28.74
N SER A 61 29.17 14.47 -29.54
CA SER A 61 28.49 13.28 -29.03
C SER A 61 29.56 12.27 -28.58
N PRO A 62 29.71 11.96 -27.29
CA PRO A 62 30.36 10.72 -26.90
C PRO A 62 29.40 9.58 -27.20
N VAL A 63 29.65 8.86 -28.29
CA VAL A 63 29.03 7.56 -28.55
C VAL A 63 29.47 6.62 -27.42
N ALA A 64 28.62 6.48 -26.41
CA ALA A 64 28.82 5.51 -25.35
C ALA A 64 28.79 4.10 -25.96
N SER A 65 29.96 3.46 -25.97
CA SER A 65 30.15 2.13 -26.55
C SER A 65 29.33 1.11 -25.75
N PRO A 66 28.47 0.29 -26.39
CA PRO A 66 27.58 -0.67 -25.71
C PRO A 66 28.32 -1.82 -25.00
N ALA A 67 29.64 -1.91 -25.12
CA ALA A 67 30.45 -2.95 -24.49
C ALA A 67 30.68 -2.74 -22.98
N ALA A 68 30.52 -1.52 -22.44
CA ALA A 68 30.78 -1.23 -21.02
C ALA A 68 29.59 -1.50 -20.08
N MET A 69 28.41 -1.84 -20.62
CA MET A 69 27.20 -2.12 -19.83
C MET A 69 26.98 -3.60 -19.50
N ALA A 70 27.91 -4.49 -19.89
CA ALA A 70 27.79 -5.93 -19.64
C ALA A 70 28.24 -6.36 -18.23
N ASP A 71 29.12 -5.60 -17.56
CA ASP A 71 29.72 -6.01 -16.28
C ASP A 71 28.93 -5.57 -15.04
N ALA A 72 27.85 -4.78 -15.18
CA ALA A 72 27.08 -4.28 -14.04
C ALA A 72 25.94 -5.21 -13.59
N PHE A 73 25.65 -6.28 -14.34
CA PHE A 73 24.58 -7.22 -14.01
C PHE A 73 25.14 -8.54 -13.45
N VAL A 74 25.90 -8.46 -12.36
CA VAL A 74 26.14 -9.64 -11.51
C VAL A 74 24.89 -9.87 -10.66
N LEU A 75 23.89 -10.49 -11.28
CA LEU A 75 22.77 -11.10 -10.58
C LEU A 75 23.32 -12.19 -9.67
N LYS A 76 23.48 -11.87 -8.39
CA LYS A 76 23.85 -12.81 -7.34
C LYS A 76 22.65 -13.73 -7.09
N THR A 77 22.50 -14.74 -7.93
CA THR A 77 21.43 -15.74 -7.83
C THR A 77 21.63 -16.53 -6.54
N TRP A 78 20.75 -16.33 -5.56
CA TRP A 78 20.74 -17.12 -4.34
C TRP A 78 20.39 -18.57 -4.71
N SER A 79 21.37 -19.47 -4.60
CA SER A 79 21.14 -20.92 -4.74
C SER A 79 20.79 -21.49 -3.36
N PRO A 80 19.62 -22.12 -3.15
CA PRO A 80 19.35 -22.82 -1.91
C PRO A 80 20.20 -24.10 -1.86
N ALA A 81 21.08 -24.17 -0.86
CA ALA A 81 21.88 -25.35 -0.56
C ALA A 81 20.99 -26.60 -0.47
N ARG A 82 21.27 -27.58 -1.33
CA ARG A 82 20.60 -28.88 -1.35
C ARG A 82 21.50 -29.90 -0.67
N ASP A 83 21.55 -29.85 0.66
CA ASP A 83 22.10 -30.96 1.44
C ASP A 83 20.98 -31.96 1.69
N ALA A 84 20.92 -32.99 0.84
CA ALA A 84 20.12 -34.18 1.07
C ALA A 84 21.05 -35.29 1.58
N GLU A 85 21.18 -35.39 2.90
CA GLU A 85 21.79 -36.55 3.55
C GLU A 85 20.68 -37.59 3.85
N PRO A 86 20.78 -38.85 3.37
CA PRO A 86 19.74 -39.84 3.58
C PRO A 86 19.84 -40.43 5.00
N VAL A 87 19.08 -39.86 5.93
CA VAL A 87 18.91 -40.45 7.27
C VAL A 87 17.94 -41.63 7.19
N ALA A 88 18.43 -42.81 7.57
CA ALA A 88 17.72 -44.07 7.65
C ALA A 88 16.37 -43.95 8.38
N ALA A 89 15.34 -44.55 7.79
CA ALA A 89 13.98 -44.54 8.28
C ALA A 89 13.84 -45.15 9.69
N ARG A 90 13.46 -44.33 10.66
CA ARG A 90 12.80 -44.79 11.90
C ARG A 90 11.28 -44.72 11.71
N PRO A 91 10.51 -45.64 12.33
CA PRO A 91 9.05 -45.66 12.18
C PRO A 91 8.42 -44.38 12.73
N THR A 92 7.90 -43.55 11.83
CA THR A 92 7.27 -42.28 12.11
C THR A 92 5.83 -42.50 12.55
N THR A 93 5.53 -42.08 13.78
CA THR A 93 4.18 -41.77 14.25
C THR A 93 3.49 -40.84 13.23
N PRO A 94 2.18 -41.02 12.93
CA PRO A 94 1.50 -40.22 11.92
C PRO A 94 1.66 -38.72 12.22
N PRO A 95 2.12 -37.90 11.24
CA PRO A 95 2.30 -36.48 11.44
C PRO A 95 0.96 -35.83 11.76
N ARG A 96 0.88 -35.12 12.89
CA ARG A 96 -0.25 -34.23 13.16
C ARG A 96 -0.36 -33.22 12.02
N PRO A 97 -1.58 -32.87 11.56
CA PRO A 97 -1.77 -31.82 10.57
C PRO A 97 -1.14 -30.53 11.08
N VAL A 98 -0.10 -30.06 10.38
CA VAL A 98 0.48 -28.74 10.63
C VAL A 98 -0.55 -27.73 10.16
N ALA A 99 -1.14 -26.98 11.10
CA ALA A 99 -2.03 -25.88 10.74
C ALA A 99 -1.27 -24.88 9.85
N PRO A 100 -1.86 -24.40 8.75
CA PRO A 100 -1.19 -23.46 7.87
C PRO A 100 -0.85 -22.19 8.67
N ARG A 101 0.44 -21.86 8.76
CA ARG A 101 0.89 -20.55 9.25
C ARG A 101 0.38 -19.51 8.24
N ILE A 102 -0.61 -18.73 8.65
CA ILE A 102 -1.02 -17.53 7.93
C ILE A 102 0.19 -16.59 7.98
N VAL A 103 0.91 -16.47 6.87
CA VAL A 103 1.97 -15.49 6.73
C VAL A 103 1.27 -14.14 6.73
N ALA A 104 1.46 -13.35 7.78
CA ALA A 104 0.91 -12.01 7.83
C ALA A 104 1.53 -11.21 6.68
N SER A 105 0.69 -10.71 5.76
CA SER A 105 1.12 -9.88 4.65
C SER A 105 1.96 -8.71 5.18
N ARG A 106 3.18 -8.50 4.66
CA ARG A 106 4.08 -7.51 5.25
C ARG A 106 4.06 -6.25 4.41
N LEU A 107 3.25 -5.27 4.81
CA LEU A 107 3.32 -3.94 4.21
C LEU A 107 4.61 -3.24 4.66
N GLU A 108 5.29 -2.58 3.74
CA GLU A 108 6.52 -1.85 4.01
C GLU A 108 6.31 -0.35 3.77
N LEU A 109 6.63 0.48 4.76
CA LEU A 109 6.55 1.93 4.64
C LEU A 109 7.80 2.45 3.93
N LEU A 110 7.62 3.04 2.74
CA LEU A 110 8.72 3.61 1.96
C LEU A 110 9.00 5.06 2.34
N GLY A 111 7.97 5.81 2.70
CA GLY A 111 8.12 7.22 3.06
C GLY A 111 6.79 7.90 3.35
N ILE A 112 6.88 9.11 3.89
CA ILE A 112 5.75 9.97 4.18
C ILE A 112 6.02 11.32 3.52
N VAL A 113 5.04 11.83 2.79
CA VAL A 113 5.11 13.11 2.07
C VAL A 113 3.96 14.01 2.51
N GLN A 114 4.24 15.31 2.56
CA GLN A 114 3.20 16.31 2.82
C GLN A 114 2.65 16.81 1.48
N GLU A 115 1.34 16.70 1.29
CA GLU A 115 0.63 17.24 0.12
C GLU A 115 -0.31 18.35 0.58
N GLY A 116 0.14 19.61 0.45
CA GLY A 116 -0.58 20.75 1.01
C GLY A 116 -0.61 20.70 2.55
N SER A 117 -1.81 20.57 3.13
CA SER A 117 -2.00 20.48 4.58
C SER A 117 -2.18 19.06 5.11
N THR A 118 -2.09 18.04 4.25
CA THR A 118 -2.32 16.64 4.65
C THR A 118 -1.05 15.81 4.45
N TRP A 119 -0.91 14.77 5.27
CA TRP A 119 0.17 13.80 5.16
C TRP A 119 -0.31 12.58 4.37
N LYS A 120 0.55 12.07 3.48
CA LYS A 120 0.35 10.83 2.73
C LYS A 120 1.52 9.89 2.92
N ALA A 121 1.25 8.61 3.02
CA ALA A 121 2.24 7.55 3.15
C ALA A 121 2.39 6.78 1.83
N ALA A 122 3.62 6.54 1.40
CA ALA A 122 3.95 5.61 0.34
C ALA A 122 4.21 4.24 0.95
N ILE A 123 3.36 3.26 0.64
CA ILE A 123 3.40 1.90 1.20
C ILE A 123 3.60 0.90 0.06
N TYR A 124 4.60 0.04 0.19
CA TYR A 124 4.83 -1.07 -0.71
C TYR A 124 4.11 -2.33 -0.21
N ASP A 125 3.36 -2.97 -1.11
CA ASP A 125 2.73 -4.26 -0.90
C ASP A 125 3.49 -5.33 -1.69
N PRO A 126 4.26 -6.21 -1.03
CA PRO A 126 5.01 -7.26 -1.70
C PRO A 126 4.14 -8.37 -2.29
N GLU A 127 2.87 -8.49 -1.88
CA GLU A 127 1.97 -9.49 -2.45
C GLU A 127 1.46 -9.06 -3.83
N LEU A 128 1.27 -7.76 -4.02
CA LEU A 128 0.80 -7.17 -5.26
C LEU A 128 1.93 -6.58 -6.12
N ASP A 129 3.16 -6.59 -5.61
CA ASP A 129 4.33 -5.93 -6.20
C ASP A 129 4.00 -4.49 -6.64
N ARG A 130 3.42 -3.73 -5.71
CA ARG A 130 2.89 -2.40 -6.02
C ARG A 130 3.08 -1.43 -4.87
N VAL A 131 3.37 -0.17 -5.24
CA VAL A 131 3.40 0.96 -4.33
C VAL A 131 2.05 1.68 -4.35
N PHE A 132 1.53 1.96 -3.16
CA PHE A 132 0.33 2.74 -2.92
C PHE A 132 0.69 4.04 -2.22
N VAL A 133 0.06 5.14 -2.62
CA VAL A 133 0.16 6.42 -1.91
C VAL A 133 -1.18 6.66 -1.23
N VAL A 134 -1.19 6.65 0.10
CA VAL A 134 -2.43 6.66 0.88
C VAL A 134 -2.48 7.73 1.96
N GLY A 135 -3.68 8.27 2.18
CA GLY A 135 -4.00 9.22 3.25
C GLY A 135 -4.88 8.63 4.36
N ASP A 136 -5.25 9.47 5.32
CA ASP A 136 -6.15 9.09 6.42
C ASP A 136 -7.49 8.53 5.92
N GLY A 137 -7.87 7.36 6.44
CA GLY A 137 -9.13 6.69 6.12
C GLY A 137 -9.09 5.80 4.87
N GLU A 138 -8.03 5.86 4.06
CA GLU A 138 -7.90 5.06 2.84
C GLU A 138 -7.55 3.60 3.13
N GLN A 139 -7.69 2.73 2.12
CA GLN A 139 -7.54 1.28 2.27
C GLN A 139 -6.39 0.76 1.40
N VAL A 140 -5.54 -0.08 1.99
CA VAL A 140 -4.45 -0.81 1.31
C VAL A 140 -4.65 -2.30 1.57
N GLY A 141 -5.02 -3.04 0.54
CA GLY A 141 -5.42 -4.44 0.67
C GLY A 141 -6.58 -4.61 1.66
N SER A 142 -6.38 -5.42 2.70
CA SER A 142 -7.36 -5.66 3.76
C SER A 142 -7.29 -4.69 4.94
N ARG A 143 -6.39 -3.70 4.90
CA ARG A 143 -6.10 -2.79 6.03
C ARG A 143 -6.56 -1.38 5.72
N ARG A 144 -7.07 -0.68 6.73
CA ARG A 144 -7.46 0.73 6.61
C ARG A 144 -6.46 1.61 7.34
N VAL A 145 -5.98 2.65 6.66
CA VAL A 145 -5.15 3.70 7.26
C VAL A 145 -6.01 4.47 8.24
N ARG A 146 -5.64 4.41 9.52
CA ARG A 146 -6.33 5.16 10.57
C ARG A 146 -5.80 6.57 10.66
N ARG A 147 -4.48 6.72 10.61
CA ARG A 147 -3.80 8.01 10.75
C ARG A 147 -2.41 7.98 10.13
N VAL A 148 -2.06 9.04 9.42
CA VAL A 148 -0.74 9.34 8.88
C VAL A 148 -0.22 10.59 9.60
N THR A 149 0.97 10.48 10.16
CA THR A 149 1.72 11.59 10.77
C THR A 149 3.02 11.77 10.00
N ASP A 150 3.90 12.67 10.42
CA ASP A 150 5.19 12.92 9.78
C ASP A 150 6.18 11.74 9.89
N SER A 151 6.05 10.89 10.92
CA SER A 151 6.98 9.77 11.17
C SER A 151 6.31 8.40 11.31
N LEU A 152 5.00 8.37 11.51
CA LEU A 152 4.25 7.16 11.86
C LEU A 152 2.99 7.02 10.98
N VAL A 153 2.71 5.77 10.59
CA VAL A 153 1.46 5.35 9.97
C VAL A 153 0.78 4.32 10.85
N GLU A 154 -0.45 4.61 11.28
CA GLU A 154 -1.31 3.66 11.99
C GLU A 154 -2.28 2.99 11.01
N LEU A 155 -2.22 1.67 10.95
CA LEU A 155 -3.08 0.83 10.14
C LEU A 155 -4.01 0.02 11.05
N THR A 156 -5.26 -0.17 10.64
CA THR A 156 -6.19 -1.09 11.30
C THR A 156 -6.30 -2.36 10.45
N ALA A 157 -5.95 -3.51 11.03
CA ALA A 157 -5.99 -4.82 10.40
C ALA A 157 -6.87 -5.77 11.23
N GLY A 158 -8.08 -6.05 10.74
CA GLY A 158 -9.05 -6.86 11.48
C GLY A 158 -9.42 -6.20 12.83
N ALA A 159 -9.05 -6.84 13.94
CA ALA A 159 -9.30 -6.35 15.29
C ALA A 159 -8.12 -5.57 15.90
N GLY A 160 -6.97 -5.51 15.22
CA GLY A 160 -5.73 -4.93 15.73
C GLY A 160 -5.36 -3.60 15.07
N ILE A 161 -4.50 -2.84 15.76
CA ILE A 161 -3.83 -1.66 15.22
C ILE A 161 -2.37 -2.03 15.00
N GLU A 162 -1.88 -1.84 13.78
CA GLU A 162 -0.50 -2.02 13.37
C GLU A 162 0.14 -0.64 13.19
N ARG A 163 1.40 -0.50 13.60
CA ARG A 163 2.16 0.75 13.49
C ARG A 163 3.37 0.52 12.60
N LEU A 164 3.48 1.34 11.56
CA LEU A 164 4.64 1.38 10.68
C LEU A 164 5.38 2.68 10.93
N GLU A 165 6.65 2.55 11.28
CA GLU A 165 7.56 3.67 11.52
C GLU A 165 8.69 3.59 10.49
N ILE A 166 9.10 4.75 9.99
CA ILE A 166 10.29 4.82 9.13
C ILE A 166 11.48 4.51 10.04
N ARG A 167 12.11 3.35 9.83
CA ARG A 167 13.44 3.12 10.39
C ARG A 167 14.37 4.08 9.70
N LYS A 168 14.74 5.15 10.40
CA LYS A 168 15.87 5.99 9.98
C LYS A 168 17.07 5.06 9.93
N THR A 169 17.53 4.79 8.72
CA THR A 169 18.69 3.94 8.51
C THR A 169 19.88 4.83 8.83
N ASP A 170 20.47 4.64 10.01
CA ASP A 170 21.63 5.39 10.50
C ASP A 170 22.92 4.98 9.76
N ASP A 171 22.89 4.91 8.43
CA ASP A 171 24.02 4.45 7.60
C ASP A 171 25.01 5.56 7.21
N GLU A 172 24.85 6.78 7.75
CA GLU A 172 25.75 7.91 7.48
C GLU A 172 26.60 8.28 8.70
N SER A 173 27.37 7.32 9.24
CA SER A 173 28.38 7.62 10.29
C SER A 173 29.65 6.75 10.27
N ALA A 174 29.88 5.89 9.27
CA ALA A 174 31.03 4.97 9.28
C ALA A 174 32.13 5.24 8.21
N GLY A 175 32.06 6.35 7.46
CA GLY A 175 32.90 6.53 6.26
C GLY A 175 33.83 7.74 6.19
N ALA A 176 34.02 8.51 7.27
CA ALA A 176 34.93 9.66 7.28
C ALA A 176 36.04 9.45 8.31
N GLY A 177 37.04 8.65 7.97
CA GLY A 177 38.22 8.50 8.81
C GLY A 177 39.18 7.42 8.35
N THR A 178 39.93 7.65 7.27
CA THR A 178 41.41 7.73 7.26
C THR A 178 41.93 8.00 5.85
#